data_AF-A0A2P4Z050-F1
#
_entry.id   AF-A0A2P4Z050-F1
#
_cell.length_a   1.000
_cell.length_b   1.000
_cell.length_c   1.000
_cell.angle_alpha   90.00
_cell.angle_beta   90.00
_cell.angle_gamma   90.00
#
_symmetry.space_group_name_H-M   'P 1'
#
loop_
_entity.id
_entity.type
_entity.pdbx_description
1 polymer ?
#
loop_
_entity_poly.entity_id
_entity_poly.type
_entity_poly.pdbx_seq_one_letter_code
_entity_poly.pdbx_strand_id
1 'polypeptide(L)'
;MKNKIFLSALILVYLSTSAESASNNSPGNAEGALESNIGISTQNENKGAHSQATTSLETELSNTAAVFQSEVIQLIVRKKPLGISESLANFIAKFLVQNAVLLVILEFEVRSLCLNSIYLSKFWSNLNNISSSEHTLVKGMVNFWDDESDADPNSIVELMIGSSKIYKRVILKDYRTTKVSRHKLMLNHLNIFKCSNLKNAFALILLIFEGSNEDIFSVLLLFLLICSARFVEGNSFKEKFEYVIRNENGSGSLISIIGGRRIESRIKKFHEAMTSSRISLSRVDQVLFPLETSRISIEEFGSRFCISLLELALLDTLEFSSKYLLFFFTSRMTQASEVLLSLDLYNIITKKNTDPKITLALFLYDDNVFSEAKKKTLTFHNLDLSNLKNNLHECFKLKEENSMLKEIKIETDYQRKTRKKRDVM
;
A
#
# COMPACT_ATOMS: atom_id res chain seq x y z
N MET A 1 30.72 -19.85 -8.22
CA MET A 1 30.53 -19.04 -6.98
C MET A 1 30.42 -17.53 -7.26
N LYS A 2 29.66 -17.10 -8.28
CA LYS A 2 29.54 -15.68 -8.72
C LYS A 2 28.15 -15.04 -8.52
N ASN A 3 27.16 -15.75 -7.95
CA ASN A 3 25.78 -15.25 -7.82
C ASN A 3 25.39 -14.67 -6.44
N LYS A 4 26.30 -14.65 -5.45
CA LYS A 4 25.98 -14.09 -4.12
C LYS A 4 26.05 -12.55 -4.05
N ILE A 5 26.67 -11.89 -5.03
CA ILE A 5 26.85 -10.43 -5.03
C ILE A 5 25.61 -9.70 -5.59
N PHE A 6 24.82 -10.34 -6.44
CA PHE A 6 23.64 -9.71 -7.05
C PHE A 6 22.46 -9.60 -6.07
N LEU A 7 22.33 -10.54 -5.13
CA LEU A 7 21.29 -10.49 -4.08
C LEU A 7 21.65 -9.52 -2.93
N SER A 8 22.93 -9.17 -2.74
CA SER A 8 23.33 -8.20 -1.70
C SER A 8 23.18 -6.74 -2.17
N ALA A 9 23.14 -6.50 -3.49
CA ALA A 9 22.76 -5.20 -4.05
C ALA A 9 21.24 -4.93 -3.95
N LEU A 10 20.45 -5.98 -3.73
CA LEU A 10 18.99 -5.95 -3.62
C LEU A 10 18.46 -5.13 -2.42
N ILE A 11 19.34 -4.75 -1.48
CA ILE A 11 18.97 -4.31 -0.13
C ILE A 11 19.66 -2.99 0.29
N LEU A 12 20.67 -2.49 -0.43
CA LEU A 12 21.30 -1.22 -0.05
C LEU A 12 20.41 0.00 -0.29
N VAL A 13 19.36 -0.07 -1.11
CA VAL A 13 18.40 1.05 -1.26
C VAL A 13 17.33 1.06 -0.14
N TYR A 14 17.02 -0.10 0.45
CA TYR A 14 16.11 -0.18 1.60
C TYR A 14 16.80 0.01 2.97
N LEU A 15 18.14 -0.07 3.04
CA LEU A 15 18.92 0.02 4.29
C LEU A 15 20.00 1.12 4.35
N SER A 16 20.28 1.90 3.30
CA SER A 16 21.39 2.89 3.33
C SER A 16 21.10 4.23 4.01
N THR A 17 19.99 4.39 4.74
CA THR A 17 19.87 5.45 5.76
C THR A 17 20.41 5.01 7.13
N SER A 18 21.08 3.85 7.24
CA SER A 18 21.74 3.45 8.48
C SER A 18 22.98 2.56 8.23
N ALA A 19 24.15 3.19 8.06
CA ALA A 19 25.47 2.79 8.62
C ALA A 19 26.66 3.14 7.70
N GLU A 20 27.66 3.79 8.31
CA GLU A 20 28.99 4.08 7.81
C GLU A 20 29.95 2.86 7.83
N SER A 21 30.89 2.89 6.89
CA SER A 21 32.33 2.51 7.00
C SER A 21 32.83 1.05 6.99
N ALA A 22 33.96 0.91 6.26
CA ALA A 22 35.02 -0.11 6.25
C ALA A 22 34.69 -1.52 5.67
N SER A 23 35.08 -1.87 4.44
CA SER A 23 36.40 -2.12 3.81
C SER A 23 36.97 -3.54 3.97
N ASN A 24 37.25 -4.15 2.80
CA ASN A 24 38.33 -5.09 2.45
C ASN A 24 38.31 -6.55 2.96
N ASN A 25 38.02 -7.52 2.08
CA ASN A 25 39.00 -8.24 1.22
C ASN A 25 38.44 -9.58 0.67
N SER A 26 38.82 -9.88 -0.57
CA SER A 26 38.63 -11.12 -1.37
C SER A 26 39.78 -12.12 -1.11
N PRO A 27 39.95 -13.27 -1.84
CA PRO A 27 39.04 -14.16 -2.58
C PRO A 27 39.36 -15.69 -2.39
N GLY A 28 38.65 -16.60 -3.10
CA GLY A 28 39.17 -17.95 -3.40
C GLY A 28 38.19 -18.94 -4.06
N ASN A 29 38.39 -19.21 -5.37
CA ASN A 29 38.38 -20.49 -6.16
C ASN A 29 37.50 -21.69 -5.73
N ALA A 30 36.99 -22.62 -6.57
CA ALA A 30 36.93 -22.90 -8.02
C ALA A 30 36.00 -24.13 -8.22
N GLU A 31 35.53 -24.37 -9.48
CA GLU A 31 35.16 -25.66 -10.13
C GLU A 31 34.11 -26.60 -9.46
N GLY A 32 33.28 -27.40 -10.13
CA GLY A 32 33.00 -27.82 -11.52
C GLY A 32 31.66 -28.61 -11.46
N ALA A 33 30.82 -28.59 -12.50
CA ALA A 33 30.76 -29.61 -13.54
C ALA A 33 29.61 -30.63 -13.35
N LEU A 34 28.72 -30.66 -14.37
CA LEU A 34 27.96 -31.81 -14.90
C LEU A 34 26.84 -32.43 -14.03
N GLU A 35 25.73 -32.97 -14.55
CA GLU A 35 25.06 -33.02 -15.85
C GLU A 35 23.77 -33.82 -15.64
N SER A 36 22.70 -33.51 -16.39
CA SER A 36 21.72 -34.48 -16.91
C SER A 36 20.77 -35.16 -15.87
N ASN A 37 19.52 -35.55 -16.13
CA ASN A 37 18.80 -35.85 -17.35
C ASN A 37 17.28 -36.01 -17.02
N ILE A 38 16.42 -35.61 -17.99
CA ILE A 38 15.20 -36.32 -18.49
C ILE A 38 14.08 -36.63 -17.47
N GLY A 39 12.77 -36.39 -17.67
CA GLY A 39 11.89 -36.07 -18.80
C GLY A 39 10.48 -36.52 -18.33
N ILE A 40 9.52 -35.61 -18.09
CA ILE A 40 8.45 -35.12 -18.98
C ILE A 40 7.67 -36.21 -19.74
N SER A 41 6.34 -36.00 -19.73
CA SER A 41 5.25 -36.46 -20.62
C SER A 41 4.46 -37.68 -20.11
N THR A 42 3.22 -37.61 -19.62
CA THR A 42 1.93 -36.93 -19.94
C THR A 42 0.89 -37.90 -20.52
N GLN A 43 -0.34 -37.82 -20.00
CA GLN A 43 -1.66 -37.72 -20.66
C GLN A 43 -2.74 -38.48 -19.84
N ASN A 44 -3.73 -37.77 -19.24
CA ASN A 44 -5.06 -37.39 -19.77
C ASN A 44 -6.00 -38.63 -19.83
N GLU A 45 -7.21 -38.68 -19.27
CA GLU A 45 -8.38 -37.80 -19.31
C GLU A 45 -9.40 -38.24 -18.22
N ASN A 46 -10.16 -37.31 -17.62
CA ASN A 46 -11.63 -37.33 -17.75
C ASN A 46 -12.33 -36.11 -17.13
N LYS A 47 -13.31 -35.60 -17.89
CA LYS A 47 -14.16 -34.43 -17.67
C LYS A 47 -15.36 -34.75 -16.77
N GLY A 48 -15.83 -33.71 -16.08
CA GLY A 48 -17.27 -33.48 -15.86
C GLY A 48 -17.68 -33.33 -14.41
N ALA A 49 -18.02 -32.09 -14.02
CA ALA A 49 -19.00 -31.68 -12.99
C ALA A 49 -18.53 -30.49 -12.11
N HIS A 50 -18.24 -29.31 -12.67
CA HIS A 50 -18.07 -28.08 -11.88
C HIS A 50 -18.58 -26.86 -12.64
N SER A 51 -19.85 -26.48 -12.45
CA SER A 51 -20.34 -25.15 -12.86
C SER A 51 -21.63 -24.66 -12.15
N GLN A 52 -22.08 -25.28 -11.06
CA GLN A 52 -23.31 -24.84 -10.38
C GLN A 52 -23.16 -24.51 -8.89
N ALA A 53 -21.99 -24.73 -8.26
CA ALA A 53 -21.81 -24.54 -6.82
C ALA A 53 -21.23 -23.17 -6.42
N THR A 54 -20.64 -22.42 -7.35
CA THR A 54 -19.97 -21.14 -7.06
C THR A 54 -20.94 -19.95 -7.00
N THR A 55 -22.03 -19.97 -7.78
CA THR A 55 -22.98 -18.86 -7.87
C THR A 55 -23.92 -18.75 -6.66
N SER A 56 -24.30 -19.86 -6.02
CA SER A 56 -25.19 -19.84 -4.84
C SER A 56 -24.49 -19.29 -3.59
N LEU A 57 -23.23 -19.69 -3.35
CA LEU A 57 -22.45 -19.28 -2.19
C LEU A 57 -22.06 -17.79 -2.23
N GLU A 58 -21.71 -17.26 -3.41
CA GLU A 58 -21.41 -15.83 -3.59
C GLU A 58 -22.66 -14.95 -3.40
N THR A 59 -23.82 -15.44 -3.82
CA THR A 59 -25.11 -14.74 -3.64
C THR A 59 -25.53 -14.70 -2.16
N GLU A 60 -25.35 -15.80 -1.43
CA GLU A 60 -25.62 -15.86 0.02
C GLU A 60 -24.65 -14.99 0.85
N LEU A 61 -23.36 -14.96 0.49
CA LEU A 61 -22.38 -14.07 1.13
C LEU A 61 -22.71 -12.59 0.91
N SER A 62 -23.14 -12.24 -0.31
CA SER A 62 -23.55 -10.89 -0.70
C SER A 62 -24.79 -10.43 0.06
N ASN A 63 -25.81 -11.29 0.18
CA ASN A 63 -27.03 -11.00 0.93
C ASN A 63 -26.75 -10.82 2.43
N THR A 64 -25.86 -11.63 3.00
CA THR A 64 -25.46 -11.52 4.41
C THR A 64 -24.71 -10.22 4.70
N ALA A 65 -23.83 -9.79 3.79
CA ALA A 65 -23.11 -8.52 3.92
C ALA A 65 -24.06 -7.31 3.82
N ALA A 66 -25.03 -7.35 2.91
CA ALA A 66 -26.02 -6.29 2.74
C ALA A 66 -26.95 -6.16 3.97
N VAL A 67 -27.39 -7.28 4.54
CA VAL A 67 -28.18 -7.30 5.78
C VAL A 67 -27.39 -6.68 6.93
N PHE A 68 -26.13 -7.08 7.11
CA PHE A 68 -25.29 -6.53 8.16
C PHE A 68 -25.05 -5.02 8.00
N GLN A 69 -24.80 -4.53 6.77
CA GLN A 69 -24.67 -3.09 6.52
C GLN A 69 -25.95 -2.33 6.88
N SER A 70 -27.12 -2.88 6.56
CA SER A 70 -28.42 -2.30 6.91
C SER A 70 -28.60 -2.20 8.44
N GLU A 71 -28.24 -3.25 9.18
CA GLU A 71 -28.27 -3.24 10.65
C GLU A 71 -27.35 -2.16 11.23
N VAL A 72 -26.13 -2.04 10.69
CA VAL A 72 -25.17 -1.01 11.10
C VAL A 72 -25.72 0.39 10.84
N ILE A 73 -26.35 0.63 9.68
CA ILE A 73 -27.01 1.91 9.37
C ILE A 73 -28.07 2.24 10.42
N GLN A 74 -28.97 1.30 10.73
CA GLN A 74 -30.03 1.51 11.72
C GLN A 74 -29.47 1.80 13.12
N LEU A 75 -28.38 1.14 13.51
CA LEU A 75 -27.71 1.40 14.79
C LEU A 75 -27.13 2.81 14.87
N ILE A 76 -26.60 3.35 13.78
CA ILE A 76 -26.10 4.73 13.72
C ILE A 76 -27.27 5.72 13.81
N VAL A 77 -28.33 5.52 13.03
CA VAL A 77 -29.52 6.41 13.02
C VAL A 77 -30.16 6.51 14.40
N ARG A 78 -30.26 5.40 15.13
CA ARG A 78 -30.81 5.37 16.51
C ARG A 78 -30.00 6.19 17.52
N LYS A 79 -28.72 6.44 17.25
CA LYS A 79 -27.82 7.21 18.13
C LYS A 79 -27.69 8.68 17.74
N LYS A 80 -28.53 9.18 16.83
CA LYS A 80 -28.48 10.58 16.39
C LYS A 80 -28.67 11.55 17.57
N PRO A 81 -27.86 12.62 17.68
CA PRO A 81 -28.09 13.71 18.62
C PRO A 81 -29.45 14.39 18.44
N LEU A 82 -29.92 15.04 19.51
CA LEU A 82 -31.06 15.95 19.46
C LEU A 82 -30.76 17.08 18.46
N GLY A 83 -31.70 17.37 17.55
CA GLY A 83 -31.53 18.39 16.51
C GLY A 83 -31.15 17.87 15.12
N ILE A 84 -30.78 16.59 14.97
CA ILE A 84 -30.56 15.98 13.65
C ILE A 84 -31.84 15.29 13.17
N SER A 85 -32.30 15.65 11.97
CA SER A 85 -33.44 14.98 11.32
C SER A 85 -33.11 13.52 11.00
N GLU A 86 -34.12 12.65 10.97
CA GLU A 86 -33.92 11.23 10.64
C GLU A 86 -33.38 11.05 9.21
N SER A 87 -33.82 11.87 8.26
CA SER A 87 -33.33 11.86 6.88
C SER A 87 -31.83 12.17 6.80
N LEU A 88 -31.37 13.19 7.53
CA LEU A 88 -29.95 13.56 7.60
C LEU A 88 -29.13 12.48 8.32
N ALA A 89 -29.63 11.94 9.42
CA ALA A 89 -28.96 10.85 10.13
C ALA A 89 -28.81 9.59 9.24
N ASN A 90 -29.83 9.26 8.45
CA ASN A 90 -29.79 8.15 7.49
C ASN A 90 -28.78 8.40 6.36
N PHE A 91 -28.73 9.62 5.84
CA PHE A 91 -27.71 10.02 4.85
C PHE A 91 -26.30 9.85 5.42
N ILE A 92 -26.03 10.37 6.62
CA ILE A 92 -24.74 10.24 7.31
C ILE A 92 -24.40 8.76 7.55
N ALA A 93 -25.35 7.98 8.06
CA ALA A 93 -25.15 6.56 8.33
C ALA A 93 -24.77 5.77 7.06
N LYS A 94 -25.48 6.01 5.94
CA LYS A 94 -25.15 5.43 4.64
C LYS A 94 -23.76 5.85 4.17
N PHE A 95 -23.45 7.13 4.25
CA PHE A 95 -22.13 7.65 3.91
C PHE A 95 -21.01 6.96 4.69
N LEU A 96 -21.14 6.86 6.03
CA LEU A 96 -20.16 6.22 6.91
C LEU A 96 -19.97 4.72 6.60
N VAL A 97 -21.06 3.99 6.35
CA VAL A 97 -21.02 2.55 6.09
C VAL A 97 -20.45 2.25 4.71
N GLN A 98 -20.89 2.99 3.68
CA GLN A 98 -20.43 2.80 2.31
C GLN A 98 -18.96 3.20 2.12
N ASN A 99 -18.51 4.23 2.85
CA ASN A 99 -17.14 4.73 2.77
C ASN A 99 -16.24 4.25 3.92
N ALA A 100 -16.64 3.24 4.68
CA ALA A 100 -15.92 2.81 5.89
C ALA A 100 -14.42 2.58 5.65
N VAL A 101 -14.05 1.86 4.57
CA VAL A 101 -12.65 1.59 4.21
C VAL A 101 -11.88 2.88 3.92
N LEU A 102 -12.47 3.77 3.12
CA LEU A 102 -11.89 5.07 2.81
C LEU A 102 -11.70 5.91 4.08
N LEU A 103 -12.72 5.99 4.93
CA LEU A 103 -12.69 6.78 6.15
C LEU A 103 -11.65 6.28 7.16
N VAL A 104 -11.45 4.96 7.29
CA VAL A 104 -10.38 4.40 8.14
C VAL A 104 -9.00 4.76 7.62
N ILE A 105 -8.78 4.66 6.31
CA ILE A 105 -7.51 5.05 5.69
C ILE A 105 -7.29 6.55 5.86
N LEU A 106 -8.30 7.37 5.57
CA LEU A 106 -8.25 8.82 5.68
C LEU A 106 -7.96 9.28 7.13
N GLU A 107 -8.64 8.70 8.12
CA GLU A 107 -8.38 8.96 9.55
C GLU A 107 -6.91 8.67 9.90
N PHE A 108 -6.38 7.53 9.46
CA PHE A 108 -4.98 7.18 9.68
C PHE A 108 -4.03 8.17 9.00
N GLU A 109 -4.32 8.56 7.76
CA GLU A 109 -3.46 9.44 6.99
C GLU A 109 -3.45 10.88 7.50
N VAL A 110 -4.58 11.39 8.00
CA VAL A 110 -4.61 12.68 8.70
C VAL A 110 -3.76 12.60 9.96
N ARG A 111 -4.02 11.60 10.82
CA ARG A 111 -3.38 11.50 12.14
C ARG A 111 -1.91 11.09 12.12
N SER A 112 -1.51 10.26 11.17
CA SER A 112 -0.17 9.66 11.14
C SER A 112 0.74 10.25 10.07
N LEU A 113 0.17 10.86 9.02
CA LEU A 113 0.90 11.41 7.87
C LEU A 113 0.64 12.90 7.63
N CYS A 114 -0.21 13.54 8.45
CA CYS A 114 -0.56 14.95 8.33
C CYS A 114 -1.03 15.33 6.91
N LEU A 115 -1.90 14.52 6.31
CA LEU A 115 -2.47 14.74 4.97
C LEU A 115 -3.74 15.60 4.96
N ASN A 116 -4.02 16.32 6.04
CA ASN A 116 -5.16 17.24 6.19
C ASN A 116 -5.28 18.18 4.99
N SER A 117 -4.19 18.83 4.57
CA SER A 117 -4.21 19.81 3.46
C SER A 117 -4.71 19.22 2.14
N ILE A 118 -4.40 17.95 1.84
CA ILE A 118 -4.89 17.25 0.65
C ILE A 118 -6.40 17.05 0.73
N TYR A 119 -6.90 16.50 1.84
CA TYR A 119 -8.33 16.18 1.99
C TYR A 119 -9.23 17.41 2.07
N LEU A 120 -8.72 18.54 2.57
CA LEU A 120 -9.43 19.81 2.60
C LEU A 120 -9.48 20.50 1.22
N SER A 121 -8.59 20.12 0.30
CA SER A 121 -8.46 20.75 -1.02
C SER A 121 -9.61 20.37 -1.99
N LYS A 122 -9.90 21.26 -2.94
CA LYS A 122 -10.77 20.95 -4.08
C LYS A 122 -10.14 19.94 -5.04
N PHE A 123 -8.80 19.86 -5.05
CA PHE A 123 -8.06 18.92 -5.89
C PHE A 123 -8.46 17.48 -5.57
N TRP A 124 -8.44 17.11 -4.28
CA TRP A 124 -8.80 15.76 -3.86
C TRP A 124 -10.28 15.42 -4.12
N SER A 125 -11.19 16.35 -3.83
CA SER A 125 -12.63 16.11 -4.08
C SER A 125 -12.93 15.92 -5.57
N ASN A 126 -12.27 16.69 -6.45
CA ASN A 126 -12.42 16.56 -7.89
C ASN A 126 -11.84 15.23 -8.39
N LEU A 127 -10.64 14.89 -7.93
CA LEU A 127 -9.96 13.64 -8.30
C LEU A 127 -10.80 12.40 -7.94
N ASN A 128 -11.52 12.43 -6.81
CA ASN A 128 -12.29 11.30 -6.31
C ASN A 128 -13.79 11.39 -6.64
N ASN A 129 -14.23 12.36 -7.45
CA ASN A 129 -15.64 12.60 -7.79
C ASN A 129 -16.56 12.70 -6.56
N ILE A 130 -16.07 13.32 -5.48
CA ILE A 130 -16.80 13.46 -4.23
C ILE A 130 -17.74 14.66 -4.32
N SER A 131 -19.02 14.46 -4.05
CA SER A 131 -20.00 15.55 -4.09
C SER A 131 -19.72 16.62 -3.04
N SER A 132 -20.22 17.84 -3.23
CA SER A 132 -19.98 18.94 -2.29
C SER A 132 -20.52 18.64 -0.88
N SER A 133 -21.62 17.90 -0.76
CA SER A 133 -22.18 17.47 0.52
C SER A 133 -21.30 16.43 1.21
N GLU A 134 -20.82 15.42 0.49
CA GLU A 134 -19.87 14.43 1.03
C GLU A 134 -18.54 15.07 1.40
N HIS A 135 -18.02 16.00 0.60
CA HIS A 135 -16.80 16.73 0.92
C HIS A 135 -16.96 17.57 2.19
N THR A 136 -18.14 18.14 2.43
CA THR A 136 -18.45 18.87 3.67
C THR A 136 -18.37 17.93 4.88
N LEU A 137 -18.89 16.70 4.77
CA LEU A 137 -18.76 15.69 5.83
C LEU A 137 -17.30 15.30 6.08
N VAL A 138 -16.54 15.04 5.01
CA VAL A 138 -15.10 14.72 5.10
C VAL A 138 -14.34 15.86 5.77
N LYS A 139 -14.56 17.12 5.37
CA LYS A 139 -13.92 18.29 5.99
C LYS A 139 -14.21 18.38 7.48
N GLY A 140 -15.47 18.15 7.88
CA GLY A 140 -15.84 18.12 9.30
C GLY A 140 -15.04 17.08 10.10
N MET A 141 -14.85 15.89 9.55
CA MET A 141 -14.04 14.85 10.21
C MET A 141 -12.54 15.18 10.20
N VAL A 142 -12.00 15.65 9.07
CA VAL A 142 -10.58 16.01 8.93
C VAL A 142 -10.21 17.10 9.92
N ASN A 143 -10.98 18.19 9.98
CA ASN A 143 -10.72 19.26 10.94
C ASN A 143 -10.78 18.75 12.39
N PHE A 144 -11.74 17.89 12.71
CA PHE A 144 -11.84 17.29 14.05
C PHE A 144 -10.64 16.38 14.38
N TRP A 145 -10.09 15.66 13.40
CA TRP A 145 -8.90 14.82 13.62
C TRP A 145 -7.59 15.59 13.67
N ASP A 146 -7.54 16.78 13.06
CA ASP A 146 -6.37 17.65 12.96
C ASP A 146 -6.21 18.53 14.21
N ASP A 147 -7.30 19.17 14.64
CA ASP A 147 -7.35 20.01 15.84
C ASP A 147 -7.80 19.19 17.05
N GLU A 148 -6.93 18.37 17.68
CA GLU A 148 -7.25 17.66 18.94
C GLU A 148 -7.65 18.60 20.14
N SER A 149 -8.00 19.88 19.91
CA SER A 149 -8.34 20.91 20.89
C SER A 149 -9.82 21.33 20.90
N ASP A 150 -10.47 21.14 22.06
CA ASP A 150 -11.49 21.95 22.78
C ASP A 150 -12.67 22.66 22.05
N ALA A 151 -12.83 22.57 20.74
CA ALA A 151 -14.05 23.06 20.08
C ALA A 151 -15.14 21.99 20.19
N ASP A 152 -16.27 22.33 20.84
CA ASP A 152 -17.45 21.47 20.87
C ASP A 152 -17.84 21.13 19.41
N PRO A 153 -17.69 19.86 18.98
CA PRO A 153 -17.99 19.48 17.62
C PRO A 153 -19.48 19.73 17.36
N ASN A 154 -19.82 20.22 16.15
CA ASN A 154 -21.24 20.32 15.81
C ASN A 154 -21.90 18.94 15.83
N SER A 155 -23.23 18.90 16.00
CA SER A 155 -23.98 17.65 16.15
C SER A 155 -23.74 16.63 15.01
N ILE A 156 -23.46 17.09 13.79
CA ILE A 156 -23.14 16.22 12.64
C ILE A 156 -21.80 15.50 12.88
N VAL A 157 -20.76 16.24 13.25
CA VAL A 157 -19.44 15.67 13.56
C VAL A 157 -19.52 14.76 14.78
N GLU A 158 -20.27 15.14 15.82
CA GLU A 158 -20.55 14.28 16.98
C GLU A 158 -21.14 12.93 16.57
N LEU A 159 -22.15 12.93 15.70
CA LEU A 159 -22.76 11.69 15.21
C LEU A 159 -21.74 10.85 14.45
N MET A 160 -20.93 11.46 13.59
CA MET A 160 -19.93 10.75 12.78
C MET A 160 -18.83 10.12 13.64
N ILE A 161 -18.24 10.89 14.55
CA ILE A 161 -17.16 10.45 15.44
C ILE A 161 -17.68 9.46 16.49
N GLY A 162 -18.84 9.75 17.09
CA GLY A 162 -19.53 8.85 18.01
C GLY A 162 -19.90 7.50 17.38
N SER A 163 -20.08 7.48 16.05
CA SER A 163 -20.36 6.27 15.27
C SER A 163 -19.11 5.56 14.75
N SER A 164 -17.90 6.07 15.02
CA SER A 164 -16.63 5.49 14.53
C SER A 164 -16.48 4.01 14.81
N LYS A 165 -16.73 3.59 16.05
CA LYS A 165 -16.68 2.17 16.43
C LYS A 165 -17.73 1.31 15.70
N ILE A 166 -18.85 1.90 15.28
CA ILE A 166 -19.96 1.18 14.66
C ILE A 166 -19.66 0.92 13.19
N TYR A 167 -19.30 1.94 12.40
CA TYR A 167 -18.98 1.71 10.99
C TYR A 167 -17.67 0.95 10.78
N LYS A 168 -16.69 1.05 11.69
CA LYS A 168 -15.45 0.24 11.64
C LYS A 168 -15.73 -1.27 11.73
N ARG A 169 -16.88 -1.68 12.31
CA ARG A 169 -17.31 -3.08 12.36
C ARG A 169 -17.74 -3.65 11.01
N VAL A 170 -18.03 -2.80 10.04
CA VAL A 170 -18.29 -3.23 8.64
C VAL A 170 -17.04 -3.88 8.04
N ILE A 171 -15.86 -3.43 8.46
CA ILE A 171 -14.57 -3.94 7.98
C ILE A 171 -14.08 -5.08 8.88
N LEU A 172 -14.08 -4.85 10.20
CA LEU A 172 -13.65 -5.82 11.20
C LEU A 172 -14.77 -6.02 12.24
N LYS A 173 -15.59 -7.06 12.04
CA LYS A 173 -16.81 -7.33 12.84
C LYS A 173 -16.58 -7.24 14.35
N ASP A 174 -15.44 -7.74 14.82
CA ASP A 174 -15.07 -7.81 16.23
C ASP A 174 -14.19 -6.63 16.69
N TYR A 175 -14.23 -5.51 15.98
CA TYR A 175 -13.42 -4.33 16.30
C TYR A 175 -13.68 -3.84 17.74
N ARG A 176 -12.60 -3.86 18.54
CA ARG A 176 -12.56 -3.53 19.98
C ARG A 176 -13.52 -4.33 20.87
N THR A 177 -14.03 -5.48 20.42
CA THR A 177 -14.84 -6.38 21.27
C THR A 177 -14.05 -7.56 21.81
N THR A 178 -12.98 -7.98 21.12
CA THR A 178 -12.23 -9.20 21.46
C THR A 178 -10.95 -8.88 22.23
N LYS A 179 -10.74 -9.56 23.36
CA LYS A 179 -9.51 -9.46 24.18
C LYS A 179 -8.48 -10.53 23.76
N VAL A 180 -7.94 -10.41 22.55
CA VAL A 180 -6.83 -11.27 22.07
C VAL A 180 -5.66 -10.41 21.61
N SER A 181 -4.47 -11.00 21.49
CA SER A 181 -3.33 -10.29 20.91
C SER A 181 -3.62 -9.88 19.46
N ARG A 182 -3.05 -8.75 19.00
CA ARG A 182 -3.25 -8.25 17.63
C ARG A 182 -2.86 -9.28 16.55
N HIS A 183 -1.77 -10.01 16.78
CA HIS A 183 -1.33 -11.08 15.88
C HIS A 183 -2.37 -12.21 15.83
N LYS A 184 -2.91 -12.64 16.98
CA LYS A 184 -3.97 -13.65 17.02
C LYS A 184 -5.27 -13.16 16.37
N LEU A 185 -5.59 -11.87 16.54
CA LEU A 185 -6.74 -11.25 15.88
C LEU A 185 -6.62 -11.33 14.36
N MET A 186 -5.45 -11.00 13.80
CA MET A 186 -5.19 -11.16 12.36
C MET A 186 -5.28 -12.62 11.93
N LEU A 187 -4.71 -13.56 12.69
CA LEU A 187 -4.78 -15.00 12.39
C LEU A 187 -6.23 -15.50 12.30
N ASN A 188 -7.09 -15.07 13.22
CA ASN A 188 -8.52 -15.41 13.23
C ASN A 188 -9.26 -14.85 12.01
N HIS A 189 -8.71 -13.83 11.35
CA HIS A 189 -9.31 -13.11 10.23
C HIS A 189 -8.52 -13.30 8.91
N LEU A 190 -7.62 -14.28 8.77
CA LEU A 190 -6.84 -14.44 7.53
C LEU A 190 -7.69 -14.60 6.27
N ASN A 191 -8.88 -15.22 6.38
CA ASN A 191 -9.79 -15.45 5.25
C ASN A 191 -10.36 -14.15 4.64
N ILE A 192 -10.42 -13.05 5.38
CA ILE A 192 -10.96 -11.77 4.87
C ILE A 192 -9.90 -10.91 4.16
N PHE A 193 -8.62 -11.23 4.34
CA PHE A 193 -7.54 -10.59 3.58
C PHE A 193 -7.51 -11.13 2.14
N LYS A 194 -7.44 -10.23 1.17
CA LYS A 194 -7.36 -10.57 -0.26
C LYS A 194 -6.28 -9.73 -0.92
N CYS A 195 -5.34 -10.37 -1.62
CA CYS A 195 -4.32 -9.67 -2.39
C CYS A 195 -4.91 -8.81 -3.53
N SER A 196 -6.11 -9.17 -4.01
CA SER A 196 -6.85 -8.40 -5.01
C SER A 196 -7.59 -7.17 -4.45
N ASN A 197 -7.68 -7.01 -3.13
CA ASN A 197 -8.34 -5.86 -2.50
C ASN A 197 -7.41 -5.19 -1.49
N LEU A 198 -6.42 -4.47 -2.03
CA LEU A 198 -5.38 -3.80 -1.26
C LEU A 198 -5.94 -2.81 -0.23
N LYS A 199 -6.92 -1.98 -0.61
CA LYS A 199 -7.49 -0.96 0.28
C LYS A 199 -8.20 -1.58 1.48
N ASN A 200 -9.00 -2.63 1.27
CA ASN A 200 -9.64 -3.35 2.38
C ASN A 200 -8.61 -4.03 3.30
N ALA A 201 -7.59 -4.66 2.72
CA ALA A 201 -6.51 -5.26 3.49
C ALA A 201 -5.75 -4.21 4.32
N PHE A 202 -5.48 -3.04 3.74
CA PHE A 202 -4.82 -1.94 4.44
C PHE A 202 -5.69 -1.45 5.61
N ALA A 203 -6.98 -1.20 5.40
CA ALA A 203 -7.90 -0.82 6.46
C ALA A 203 -7.97 -1.88 7.59
N LEU A 204 -7.96 -3.17 7.26
CA LEU A 204 -7.88 -4.23 8.26
C LEU A 204 -6.60 -4.17 9.09
N ILE A 205 -5.44 -3.95 8.46
CA ILE A 205 -4.16 -3.80 9.17
C ILE A 205 -4.21 -2.58 10.08
N LEU A 206 -4.75 -1.46 9.61
CA LEU A 206 -4.93 -0.23 10.39
C LEU A 206 -5.78 -0.48 11.64
N LEU A 207 -6.92 -1.19 11.50
CA LEU A 207 -7.81 -1.47 12.62
C LEU A 207 -7.22 -2.49 13.61
N ILE A 208 -6.54 -3.54 13.13
CA ILE A 208 -5.96 -4.58 13.99
C ILE A 208 -4.75 -4.04 14.76
N PHE A 209 -3.90 -3.24 14.11
CA PHE A 209 -2.67 -2.72 14.68
C PHE A 209 -2.74 -1.24 15.08
N GLU A 210 -3.96 -0.72 15.25
CA GLU A 210 -4.25 0.64 15.69
C GLU A 210 -3.43 1.01 16.93
N GLY A 211 -2.74 2.16 16.88
CA GLY A 211 -1.89 2.67 17.96
C GLY A 211 -0.42 2.27 17.88
N SER A 212 0.03 1.58 16.82
CA SER A 212 1.45 1.28 16.60
C SER A 212 1.82 1.37 15.12
N ASN A 213 2.29 2.56 14.70
CA ASN A 213 2.68 2.78 13.31
C ASN A 213 3.83 1.86 12.85
N GLU A 214 4.67 1.40 13.77
CA GLU A 214 5.73 0.41 13.49
C GLU A 214 5.17 -1.00 13.24
N ASP A 215 4.16 -1.42 14.00
CA ASP A 215 3.47 -2.69 13.73
C ASP A 215 2.73 -2.62 12.39
N ILE A 216 1.97 -1.54 12.14
CA ILE A 216 1.25 -1.30 10.89
C ILE A 216 2.22 -1.36 9.71
N PHE A 217 3.34 -0.64 9.78
CA PHE A 217 4.36 -0.65 8.72
C PHE A 217 4.88 -2.06 8.44
N SER A 218 5.30 -2.77 9.48
CA SER A 218 5.94 -4.08 9.33
C SER A 218 4.95 -5.13 8.80
N VAL A 219 3.71 -5.11 9.27
CA VAL A 219 2.67 -6.06 8.84
C VAL A 219 2.18 -5.73 7.43
N LEU A 220 2.05 -4.44 7.09
CA LEU A 220 1.73 -4.02 5.72
C LEU A 220 2.81 -4.43 4.74
N LEU A 221 4.08 -4.19 5.05
CA LEU A 221 5.18 -4.64 4.18
C LEU A 221 5.20 -6.16 4.03
N LEU A 222 4.96 -6.92 5.11
CA LEU A 222 4.80 -8.38 5.02
C LEU A 222 3.64 -8.78 4.11
N PHE A 223 2.47 -8.15 4.26
CA PHE A 223 1.31 -8.38 3.40
C PHE A 223 1.63 -8.12 1.92
N LEU A 224 2.27 -6.98 1.63
CA LEU A 224 2.65 -6.60 0.27
C LEU A 224 3.59 -7.64 -0.33
N LEU A 225 4.65 -8.01 0.39
CA LEU A 225 5.63 -9.01 -0.05
C LEU A 225 4.98 -10.38 -0.30
N ILE A 226 4.10 -10.86 0.59
CA ILE A 226 3.37 -12.13 0.41
C ILE A 226 2.49 -12.07 -0.84
N CYS A 227 1.82 -10.94 -1.07
CA CYS A 227 0.93 -10.78 -2.21
C CYS A 227 1.65 -10.58 -3.54
N SER A 228 2.89 -10.08 -3.52
CA SER A 228 3.67 -9.81 -4.73
C SER A 228 4.77 -10.82 -5.02
N ALA A 229 5.18 -11.68 -4.08
CA ALA A 229 6.32 -12.57 -4.29
C ALA A 229 5.98 -13.78 -5.17
N ARG A 230 6.74 -13.98 -6.25
CA ARG A 230 6.55 -15.07 -7.24
C ARG A 230 6.78 -16.46 -6.68
N PHE A 231 7.66 -16.60 -5.70
CA PHE A 231 7.98 -17.87 -5.06
C PHE A 231 7.01 -18.25 -3.93
N VAL A 232 5.99 -17.43 -3.67
CA VAL A 232 4.98 -17.68 -2.65
C VAL A 232 3.79 -18.40 -3.29
N GLU A 233 3.66 -19.68 -2.95
CA GLU A 233 2.58 -20.55 -3.43
C GLU A 233 1.28 -20.34 -2.65
N GLY A 234 0.15 -20.59 -3.30
CA GLY A 234 -1.18 -20.49 -2.70
C GLY A 234 -2.16 -19.69 -3.56
N ASN A 235 -3.41 -20.14 -3.58
CA ASN A 235 -4.50 -19.52 -4.34
C ASN A 235 -5.16 -18.38 -3.55
N SER A 236 -5.18 -18.49 -2.22
CA SER A 236 -5.70 -17.47 -1.31
C SER A 236 -4.58 -16.77 -0.53
N PHE A 237 -4.84 -15.56 -0.02
CA PHE A 237 -3.88 -14.90 0.87
C PHE A 237 -3.58 -15.75 2.11
N LYS A 238 -4.59 -16.42 2.68
CA LYS A 238 -4.40 -17.31 3.83
C LYS A 238 -3.38 -18.41 3.53
N GLU A 239 -3.52 -19.11 2.40
CA GLU A 239 -2.57 -20.16 1.99
C GLU A 239 -1.16 -19.58 1.82
N LYS A 240 -1.03 -18.46 1.10
CA LYS A 240 0.24 -17.76 0.90
C LYS A 240 0.89 -17.36 2.22
N PHE A 241 0.08 -16.84 3.15
CA PHE A 241 0.52 -16.43 4.47
C PHE A 241 0.98 -17.62 5.30
N GLU A 242 0.18 -18.69 5.37
CA GLU A 242 0.56 -19.93 6.08
C GLU A 242 1.82 -20.56 5.47
N TYR A 243 1.97 -20.55 4.15
CA TYR A 243 3.16 -21.02 3.44
C TYR A 243 4.41 -20.27 3.90
N VAL A 244 4.37 -18.94 3.96
CA VAL A 244 5.51 -18.10 4.39
C VAL A 244 5.79 -18.26 5.89
N ILE A 245 4.76 -18.22 6.74
CA ILE A 245 4.94 -18.26 8.20
C ILE A 245 5.38 -19.65 8.70
N ARG A 246 4.95 -20.74 8.05
CA ARG A 246 5.32 -22.10 8.47
C ARG A 246 6.64 -22.59 7.87
N ASN A 247 7.09 -22.03 6.76
CA ASN A 247 8.36 -22.37 6.11
C ASN A 247 9.47 -21.35 6.40
N GLU A 248 9.80 -21.17 7.69
CA GLU A 248 10.77 -20.15 8.14
C GLU A 248 12.14 -20.26 7.46
N ASN A 249 12.62 -21.49 7.23
CA ASN A 249 13.94 -21.74 6.62
C ASN A 249 13.93 -21.64 5.08
N GLY A 250 12.75 -21.57 4.45
CA GLY A 250 12.57 -21.44 3.00
C GLY A 250 12.03 -20.07 2.63
N SER A 251 10.74 -20.01 2.29
CA SER A 251 10.08 -18.78 1.85
C SER A 251 10.08 -17.69 2.93
N GLY A 252 9.98 -18.05 4.22
CA GLY A 252 10.08 -17.10 5.33
C GLY A 252 11.44 -16.38 5.39
N SER A 253 12.53 -17.12 5.19
CA SER A 253 13.89 -16.57 5.13
C SER A 253 14.08 -15.67 3.91
N LEU A 254 13.60 -16.08 2.73
CA LEU A 254 13.66 -15.24 1.52
C LEU A 254 12.88 -13.92 1.67
N ILE A 255 11.66 -13.99 2.22
CA ILE A 255 10.86 -12.78 2.52
C ILE A 255 11.56 -11.91 3.58
N SER A 256 12.19 -12.52 4.58
CA SER A 256 12.97 -11.80 5.60
C SER A 256 14.20 -11.12 5.02
N ILE A 257 14.88 -11.75 4.06
CA ILE A 257 16.02 -11.16 3.34
C ILE A 257 15.55 -9.90 2.59
N ILE A 258 14.42 -9.97 1.89
CA ILE A 258 13.86 -8.83 1.14
C ILE A 258 13.38 -7.73 2.09
N GLY A 259 12.63 -8.09 3.13
CA GLY A 259 11.99 -7.16 4.05
C GLY A 259 12.85 -6.67 5.23
N GLY A 260 14.01 -7.30 5.45
CA GLY A 260 14.93 -7.01 6.54
C GLY A 260 14.46 -7.44 7.93
N ARG A 261 15.22 -7.00 8.95
CA ARG A 261 15.05 -7.40 10.37
C ARG A 261 13.64 -7.17 10.93
N ARG A 262 12.95 -6.11 10.48
CA ARG A 262 11.58 -5.82 10.93
C ARG A 262 10.60 -6.91 10.48
N ILE A 263 10.76 -7.42 9.27
CA ILE A 263 9.92 -8.50 8.71
C ILE A 263 10.26 -9.84 9.35
N GLU A 264 11.55 -10.13 9.53
CA GLU A 264 12.02 -11.32 10.25
C GLU A 264 11.38 -11.42 11.64
N SER A 265 11.39 -10.33 12.41
CA SER A 265 10.75 -10.26 13.72
C SER A 265 9.23 -10.51 13.66
N ARG A 266 8.55 -10.07 12.59
CA ARG A 266 7.10 -10.31 12.42
C ARG A 266 6.80 -11.75 12.07
N ILE A 267 7.57 -12.35 11.17
CA ILE A 267 7.40 -13.75 10.80
C ILE A 267 7.50 -14.63 12.05
N LYS A 268 8.53 -14.41 12.88
CA LYS A 268 8.68 -15.12 14.15
C LYS A 268 7.48 -14.96 15.09
N LYS A 269 6.97 -13.73 15.28
CA LYS A 269 5.78 -13.49 16.13
C LYS A 269 4.51 -14.19 15.60
N PHE A 270 4.31 -14.24 14.29
CA PHE A 270 3.19 -14.96 13.70
C PHE A 270 3.37 -16.47 13.77
N HIS A 271 4.60 -16.96 13.62
CA HIS A 271 4.93 -18.37 13.80
C HIS A 271 4.60 -18.83 15.22
N GLU A 272 5.05 -18.09 16.23
CA GLU A 272 4.74 -18.35 17.64
C GLU A 272 3.24 -18.31 17.94
N ALA A 273 2.47 -17.45 17.26
CA ALA A 273 1.02 -17.31 17.45
C ALA A 273 0.19 -18.39 16.71
N MET A 274 0.76 -19.03 15.70
CA MET A 274 0.18 -20.23 15.07
C MET A 274 0.51 -21.44 15.92
N THR A 275 -0.50 -22.25 16.28
CA THR A 275 -0.27 -23.50 17.02
C THR A 275 0.74 -24.37 16.28
N SER A 276 1.82 -24.70 16.98
CA SER A 276 3.05 -25.31 16.48
C SER A 276 2.81 -26.57 15.66
N SER A 277 2.70 -26.41 14.34
CA SER A 277 2.81 -27.49 13.37
C SER A 277 3.77 -27.03 12.29
N ARG A 278 4.96 -27.65 12.27
CA ARG A 278 5.91 -27.47 11.18
C ARG A 278 5.36 -28.23 9.98
N ILE A 279 5.06 -27.53 8.90
CA ILE A 279 4.84 -28.20 7.60
C ILE A 279 6.21 -28.26 6.92
N SER A 280 6.67 -29.47 6.62
CA SER A 280 7.81 -29.66 5.74
C SER A 280 7.33 -29.38 4.31
N LEU A 281 7.51 -28.16 3.84
CA LEU A 281 7.25 -27.77 2.46
C LEU A 281 8.51 -28.00 1.62
N SER A 282 8.31 -28.27 0.33
CA SER A 282 9.39 -28.47 -0.65
C SER A 282 10.38 -27.30 -0.65
N ARG A 283 11.61 -27.59 -1.07
CA ARG A 283 12.67 -26.60 -1.21
C ARG A 283 12.21 -25.50 -2.18
N VAL A 284 12.28 -24.25 -1.74
CA VAL A 284 11.93 -23.09 -2.57
C VAL A 284 13.12 -22.77 -3.47
N ASP A 285 12.91 -22.81 -4.78
CA ASP A 285 13.94 -22.43 -5.75
C ASP A 285 14.26 -20.93 -5.66
N GLN A 286 15.52 -20.57 -5.91
CA GLN A 286 15.93 -19.17 -5.94
C GLN A 286 15.33 -18.48 -7.16
N VAL A 287 14.41 -17.54 -6.94
CA VAL A 287 13.85 -16.70 -7.99
C VAL A 287 14.69 -15.43 -8.14
N LEU A 288 15.15 -15.17 -9.38
CA LEU A 288 15.99 -14.02 -9.71
C LEU A 288 15.27 -12.68 -9.52
N PHE A 289 13.99 -12.62 -9.90
CA PHE A 289 13.12 -11.44 -9.78
C PHE A 289 11.93 -11.76 -8.87
N PRO A 290 11.98 -11.40 -7.59
CA PRO A 290 11.04 -11.92 -6.61
C PRO A 290 9.63 -11.35 -6.78
N LEU A 291 9.45 -10.18 -7.40
CA LEU A 291 8.12 -9.55 -7.55
C LEU A 291 7.36 -10.02 -8.80
N GLU A 292 6.06 -10.25 -8.66
CA GLU A 292 5.12 -10.55 -9.73
C GLU A 292 4.64 -9.24 -10.36
N THR A 293 5.44 -8.73 -11.30
CA THR A 293 5.18 -7.49 -12.04
C THR A 293 4.42 -7.72 -13.34
N SER A 294 4.26 -8.97 -13.78
CA SER A 294 3.60 -9.35 -15.04
C SER A 294 2.11 -8.99 -15.12
N ARG A 295 1.47 -8.64 -14.00
CA ARG A 295 0.06 -8.24 -13.93
C ARG A 295 -0.15 -6.72 -13.92
N ILE A 296 0.93 -5.95 -13.97
CA ILE A 296 0.86 -4.49 -13.93
C ILE A 296 0.56 -3.98 -15.34
N SER A 297 -0.58 -3.28 -15.49
CA SER A 297 -0.80 -2.42 -16.65
C SER A 297 0.09 -1.18 -16.52
N ILE A 298 1.19 -1.15 -17.27
CA ILE A 298 2.24 -0.12 -17.12
C ILE A 298 1.70 1.29 -17.35
N GLU A 299 0.82 1.47 -18.32
CA GLU A 299 0.26 2.79 -18.66
C GLU A 299 -0.67 3.30 -17.56
N GLU A 300 -1.56 2.44 -17.05
CA GLU A 300 -2.44 2.80 -15.93
C GLU A 300 -1.67 3.05 -14.65
N PHE A 301 -0.67 2.21 -14.36
CA PHE A 301 0.24 2.39 -13.24
C PHE A 301 0.96 3.73 -13.34
N GLY A 302 1.46 4.09 -14.52
CA GLY A 302 2.11 5.38 -14.76
C GLY A 302 1.18 6.58 -14.50
N SER A 303 -0.08 6.49 -14.93
CA SER A 303 -1.10 7.51 -14.63
C SER A 303 -1.33 7.65 -13.11
N ARG A 304 -1.57 6.53 -12.40
CA ARG A 304 -1.76 6.51 -10.94
C ARG A 304 -0.54 7.05 -10.18
N PHE A 305 0.65 6.65 -10.61
CA PHE A 305 1.91 7.13 -10.03
C PHE A 305 2.07 8.64 -10.23
N CYS A 306 1.79 9.14 -11.43
CA CYS A 306 1.83 10.57 -11.73
C CYS A 306 0.87 11.39 -10.85
N ILE A 307 -0.37 10.94 -10.70
CA ILE A 307 -1.36 11.59 -9.82
C ILE A 307 -0.90 11.56 -8.37
N SER A 308 -0.31 10.45 -7.93
CA SER A 308 0.26 10.33 -6.58
C SER A 308 1.41 11.33 -6.35
N LEU A 309 2.24 11.58 -7.38
CA LEU A 309 3.28 12.62 -7.31
C LEU A 309 2.70 14.04 -7.28
N LEU A 310 1.58 14.30 -7.96
CA LEU A 310 0.86 15.59 -7.83
C LEU A 310 0.40 15.81 -6.39
N GLU A 311 -0.19 14.79 -5.77
CA GLU A 311 -0.60 14.85 -4.37
C GLU A 311 0.58 15.10 -3.43
N LEU A 312 1.71 14.41 -3.61
CA LEU A 312 2.92 14.67 -2.83
C LEU A 312 3.47 16.08 -3.07
N ALA A 313 3.40 16.60 -4.29
CA ALA A 313 3.85 17.95 -4.62
C ALA A 313 2.97 19.07 -4.02
N LEU A 314 1.75 18.76 -3.57
CA LEU A 314 0.90 19.67 -2.79
C LEU A 314 1.29 19.72 -1.32
N LEU A 315 2.12 18.78 -0.84
CA LEU A 315 2.66 18.80 0.50
C LEU A 315 3.92 19.66 0.51
N ASP A 316 3.96 20.67 1.38
CA ASP A 316 5.16 21.51 1.57
C ASP A 316 6.18 20.82 2.49
N THR A 317 6.42 19.53 2.26
CA THR A 317 7.34 18.69 3.03
C THR A 317 8.57 18.37 2.18
N LEU A 318 9.77 18.64 2.71
CA LEU A 318 11.03 18.48 1.96
C LEU A 318 11.49 17.02 1.82
N GLU A 319 11.17 16.15 2.77
CA GLU A 319 11.62 14.75 2.77
C GLU A 319 10.56 13.83 3.36
N PHE A 320 10.36 12.68 2.72
CA PHE A 320 9.47 11.62 3.20
C PHE A 320 10.27 10.38 3.56
N SER A 321 10.03 9.85 4.77
CA SER A 321 10.58 8.54 5.14
C SER A 321 9.98 7.41 4.28
N SER A 322 10.71 6.31 4.12
CA SER A 322 10.20 5.13 3.38
C SER A 322 8.90 4.59 3.99
N LYS A 323 8.72 4.72 5.31
CA LYS A 323 7.49 4.33 6.01
C LYS A 323 6.30 5.22 5.59
N TYR A 324 6.53 6.53 5.51
CA TYR A 324 5.53 7.48 5.02
C TYR A 324 5.10 7.13 3.60
N LEU A 325 6.07 6.98 2.70
CA LEU A 325 5.81 6.66 1.30
C LEU A 325 5.13 5.30 1.13
N LEU A 326 5.46 4.30 1.95
CA LEU A 326 4.80 2.99 1.90
C LEU A 326 3.30 3.13 2.19
N PHE A 327 2.95 3.84 3.26
CA PHE A 327 1.55 4.08 3.60
C PHE A 327 0.82 4.89 2.53
N PHE A 328 1.46 5.96 2.08
CA PHE A 328 0.91 6.82 1.04
C PHE A 328 0.66 6.06 -0.28
N PHE A 329 1.64 5.33 -0.81
CA PHE A 329 1.42 4.57 -2.04
C PHE A 329 0.43 3.41 -1.85
N THR A 330 0.33 2.83 -0.65
CA THR A 330 -0.65 1.76 -0.38
C THR A 330 -2.09 2.24 -0.55
N SER A 331 -2.40 3.48 -0.18
CA SER A 331 -3.75 4.03 -0.32
C SER A 331 -4.09 4.49 -1.74
N ARG A 332 -3.08 4.76 -2.58
CA ARG A 332 -3.24 5.26 -3.97
C ARG A 332 -3.16 4.15 -5.02
N MET A 333 -2.39 3.10 -4.79
CA MET A 333 -2.20 2.01 -5.75
C MET A 333 -3.31 0.95 -5.67
N THR A 334 -3.41 0.13 -6.72
CA THR A 334 -4.44 -0.92 -6.81
C THR A 334 -3.91 -2.29 -6.42
N GLN A 335 -2.61 -2.55 -6.66
CA GLN A 335 -1.97 -3.84 -6.42
C GLN A 335 -0.75 -3.72 -5.52
N ALA A 336 -0.44 -4.79 -4.79
CA ALA A 336 0.72 -4.82 -3.90
C ALA A 336 2.06 -4.59 -4.63
N SER A 337 2.21 -5.14 -5.84
CA SER A 337 3.41 -4.94 -6.66
C SER A 337 3.55 -3.50 -7.16
N GLU A 338 2.43 -2.80 -7.43
CA GLU A 338 2.44 -1.37 -7.78
C GLU A 338 2.93 -0.50 -6.62
N VAL A 339 2.60 -0.85 -5.37
CA VAL A 339 3.10 -0.12 -4.18
C VAL A 339 4.61 -0.21 -4.09
N LEU A 340 5.16 -1.43 -4.17
CA LEU A 340 6.60 -1.65 -4.10
C LEU A 340 7.34 -1.00 -5.29
N LEU A 341 6.76 -1.09 -6.48
CA LEU A 341 7.30 -0.43 -7.67
C LEU A 341 7.28 1.10 -7.56
N SER A 342 6.22 1.68 -6.97
CA SER A 342 6.11 3.13 -6.73
C SER A 342 7.21 3.62 -5.80
N LEU A 343 7.49 2.87 -4.73
CA LEU A 343 8.59 3.17 -3.82
C LEU A 343 9.94 3.15 -4.51
N ASP A 344 10.21 2.09 -5.28
CA ASP A 344 11.46 1.96 -6.01
C ASP A 344 11.64 3.10 -7.03
N LEU A 345 10.60 3.41 -7.81
CA LEU A 345 10.63 4.49 -8.78
C LEU A 345 10.83 5.85 -8.12
N TYR A 346 10.09 6.14 -7.05
CA TYR A 346 10.27 7.37 -6.28
C TYR A 346 11.72 7.51 -5.80
N ASN A 347 12.29 6.46 -5.21
CA ASN A 347 13.67 6.47 -4.72
C ASN A 347 14.71 6.63 -5.84
N ILE A 348 14.46 6.06 -7.03
CA ILE A 348 15.34 6.23 -8.19
C ILE A 348 15.31 7.68 -8.70
N ILE A 349 14.13 8.29 -8.76
CA ILE A 349 13.93 9.65 -9.28
C ILE A 349 14.49 10.70 -8.30
N THR A 350 14.23 10.53 -7.01
CA THR A 350 14.50 11.56 -5.98
C THR A 350 15.95 11.70 -5.55
N LYS A 351 16.86 10.78 -5.93
CA LYS A 351 18.32 10.80 -5.62
C LYS A 351 18.70 11.64 -4.37
N LYS A 352 18.37 11.15 -3.17
CA LYS A 352 18.60 11.77 -1.83
C LYS A 352 18.05 13.20 -1.65
N ASN A 353 17.02 13.33 -0.81
CA ASN A 353 16.50 14.57 -0.22
C ASN A 353 16.12 15.66 -1.24
N THR A 354 15.30 15.27 -2.20
CA THR A 354 14.78 16.19 -3.22
C THR A 354 13.31 16.49 -2.97
N ASP A 355 12.95 17.78 -3.01
CA ASP A 355 11.59 18.31 -2.90
C ASP A 355 10.59 17.50 -3.80
N PRO A 356 9.41 17.12 -3.30
CA PRO A 356 8.36 16.44 -4.06
C PRO A 356 7.98 17.16 -5.37
N LYS A 357 8.01 18.50 -5.41
CA LYS A 357 7.75 19.30 -6.62
C LYS A 357 8.84 19.08 -7.67
N ILE A 358 10.10 19.00 -7.25
CA ILE A 358 11.22 18.68 -8.15
C ILE A 358 11.11 17.23 -8.61
N THR A 359 10.73 16.30 -7.73
CA THR A 359 10.52 14.89 -8.07
C THR A 359 9.49 14.72 -9.18
N LEU A 360 8.34 15.41 -9.05
CA LEU A 360 7.32 15.47 -10.08
C LEU A 360 7.88 16.05 -11.39
N ALA A 361 8.63 17.16 -11.32
CA ALA A 361 9.21 17.77 -12.52
C ALA A 361 10.19 16.83 -13.25
N LEU A 362 11.07 16.16 -12.50
CA LEU A 362 12.00 15.15 -13.05
C LEU A 362 11.24 13.98 -13.67
N PHE A 363 10.22 13.47 -12.97
CA PHE A 363 9.37 12.41 -13.51
C PHE A 363 8.73 12.83 -14.81
N LEU A 364 8.14 14.03 -14.91
CA LEU A 364 7.41 14.46 -16.10
C LEU A 364 8.34 14.76 -17.28
N TYR A 365 9.43 15.49 -17.04
CA TYR A 365 10.15 16.17 -18.12
C TYR A 365 11.62 15.79 -18.28
N ASP A 366 12.24 15.03 -17.36
CA ASP A 366 13.65 14.64 -17.47
C ASP A 366 13.81 13.24 -18.11
N ASP A 367 14.19 13.21 -19.38
CA ASP A 367 14.38 11.98 -20.14
C ASP A 367 15.58 11.15 -19.67
N ASN A 368 16.60 11.77 -19.08
CA ASN A 368 17.77 11.07 -18.56
C ASN A 368 17.42 10.33 -17.27
N VAL A 369 16.73 11.00 -16.35
CA VAL A 369 16.19 10.38 -15.12
C VAL A 369 15.22 9.27 -15.47
N PHE A 370 14.34 9.49 -16.45
CA PHE A 370 13.42 8.44 -16.88
C PHE A 370 14.14 7.25 -17.53
N SER A 371 15.16 7.48 -18.35
CA SER A 371 15.98 6.41 -18.93
C SER A 371 16.73 5.60 -17.88
N GLU A 372 17.23 6.26 -16.83
CA GLU A 372 17.82 5.59 -15.68
C GLU A 372 16.80 4.73 -14.92
N ALA A 373 15.59 5.28 -14.69
CA ALA A 373 14.50 4.55 -14.05
C ALA A 373 14.10 3.31 -14.85
N LYS A 374 13.90 3.43 -16.17
CA LYS A 374 13.63 2.29 -17.06
C LYS A 374 14.70 1.21 -16.93
N LYS A 375 15.98 1.59 -17.05
CA LYS A 375 17.10 0.65 -17.00
C LYS A 375 17.17 -0.07 -15.65
N LYS A 376 17.05 0.68 -14.54
CA LYS A 376 17.09 0.11 -13.19
C LYS A 376 15.90 -0.82 -12.93
N THR A 377 14.68 -0.39 -13.25
CA THR A 377 13.49 -1.23 -13.08
C THR A 377 13.56 -2.50 -13.93
N LEU A 378 14.00 -2.40 -15.19
CA LEU A 378 14.20 -3.59 -16.03
C LEU A 378 15.22 -4.55 -15.40
N THR A 379 16.31 -4.01 -14.86
CA THR A 379 17.37 -4.81 -14.20
C THR A 379 16.89 -5.46 -12.91
N PHE A 380 16.03 -4.78 -12.13
CA PHE A 380 15.60 -5.23 -10.80
C PHE A 380 14.35 -6.10 -10.81
N HIS A 381 13.44 -5.85 -11.75
CA HIS A 381 12.10 -6.44 -11.78
C HIS A 381 11.78 -7.17 -13.08
N ASN A 382 12.70 -7.15 -14.05
CA ASN A 382 12.48 -7.62 -15.42
C ASN A 382 11.19 -7.03 -16.02
N LEU A 383 10.97 -5.75 -15.77
CA LEU A 383 9.79 -5.01 -16.18
C LEU A 383 10.18 -3.85 -17.08
N ASP A 384 9.65 -3.83 -18.30
CA ASP A 384 9.84 -2.73 -19.23
C ASP A 384 8.86 -1.58 -18.92
N LEU A 385 9.41 -0.39 -18.69
CA LEU A 385 8.68 0.83 -18.39
C LEU A 385 8.58 1.77 -19.60
N SER A 386 8.88 1.31 -20.81
CA SER A 386 8.87 2.17 -22.02
C SER A 386 7.55 2.90 -22.23
N ASN A 387 6.43 2.27 -21.87
CA ASN A 387 5.10 2.85 -22.03
C ASN A 387 4.57 3.59 -20.78
N LEU A 388 5.36 3.70 -19.70
CA LEU A 388 4.89 4.28 -18.41
C LEU A 388 4.29 5.68 -18.58
N LYS A 389 4.81 6.47 -19.52
CA LYS A 389 4.37 7.85 -19.76
C LYS A 389 3.33 8.01 -20.88
N ASN A 390 2.87 6.92 -21.50
CA ASN A 390 1.99 7.00 -22.67
C ASN A 390 0.59 7.55 -22.33
N ASN A 391 0.12 7.37 -21.09
CA ASN A 391 -1.22 7.77 -20.67
C ASN A 391 -1.18 8.76 -19.49
N LEU A 392 -0.50 9.90 -19.64
CA LEU A 392 -0.42 10.94 -18.61
C LEU A 392 -1.36 12.15 -18.85
N HIS A 393 -2.27 12.07 -19.82
CA HIS A 393 -3.12 13.20 -20.20
C HIS A 393 -3.91 13.77 -19.02
N GLU A 394 -4.55 12.90 -18.23
CA GLU A 394 -5.31 13.30 -17.05
C GLU A 394 -4.41 13.94 -15.97
N CYS A 395 -3.21 13.38 -15.74
CA CYS A 395 -2.24 13.96 -14.81
C CYS A 395 -1.84 15.38 -15.23
N PHE A 396 -1.54 15.61 -16.52
CA PHE A 396 -1.25 16.96 -17.02
C PHE A 396 -2.44 17.90 -16.89
N LYS A 397 -3.66 17.44 -17.18
CA LYS A 397 -4.88 18.24 -17.01
C LYS A 397 -5.04 18.69 -15.55
N LEU A 398 -4.95 17.77 -14.60
CA LEU A 398 -5.04 18.06 -13.17
C LEU A 398 -3.95 19.01 -12.67
N LYS A 399 -2.72 18.87 -13.21
CA LYS A 399 -1.62 19.81 -12.93
C LYS A 399 -1.95 21.23 -13.39
N GLU A 400 -2.47 21.40 -14.61
CA GLU A 400 -2.73 22.72 -15.20
C GLU A 400 -3.95 23.42 -14.58
N GLU A 401 -4.94 22.65 -14.11
CA GLU A 401 -6.14 23.16 -13.43
C GLU A 401 -5.85 23.64 -11.98
N ASN A 402 -4.75 23.20 -11.39
CA ASN A 402 -4.37 23.59 -10.02
C ASN A 402 -3.26 24.64 -10.03
N SER A 403 -3.54 25.84 -9.49
CA SER A 403 -2.59 26.96 -9.48
C SER A 403 -1.25 26.64 -8.80
N MET A 404 -1.25 25.81 -7.75
CA MET A 404 -0.02 25.44 -7.02
C MET A 404 0.86 24.44 -7.80
N LEU A 405 0.26 23.65 -8.68
CA LEU A 405 0.97 22.62 -9.46
C LEU A 405 1.34 23.14 -10.86
N LYS A 406 0.57 24.07 -11.40
CA LYS A 406 0.77 24.67 -12.72
C LYS A 406 2.19 25.24 -12.90
N GLU A 407 2.71 25.87 -11.85
CA GLU A 407 4.03 26.52 -11.85
C GLU A 407 5.20 25.53 -11.83
N ILE A 408 4.96 24.25 -11.51
CA ILE A 408 5.99 23.22 -11.48
C ILE A 408 6.48 22.94 -12.91
N LYS A 409 7.74 23.31 -13.17
CA LYS A 409 8.48 23.08 -14.41
C LYS A 409 9.91 22.65 -14.05
N ILE A 410 10.63 22.00 -14.96
CA ILE A 410 12.07 21.85 -14.79
C ILE A 410 12.71 23.24 -14.88
N GLU A 411 13.30 23.70 -13.78
CA GLU A 411 14.28 24.78 -13.86
C GLU A 411 15.46 24.29 -14.69
N THR A 412 15.70 24.95 -15.82
CA THR A 412 16.90 24.70 -16.64
C THR A 412 18.17 24.94 -15.80
N ASP A 413 19.28 24.29 -16.16
CA ASP A 413 20.59 24.49 -15.50
C ASP A 413 20.99 25.98 -15.44
N TYR A 414 20.54 26.78 -16.41
CA TYR A 414 20.70 28.23 -16.42
C TYR A 414 19.96 28.90 -15.24
N GLN A 415 18.69 28.57 -15.04
CA GLN A 415 17.86 29.11 -13.96
C GLN A 415 18.39 28.71 -12.57
N ARG A 416 18.82 27.45 -12.39
CA ARG A 416 19.50 26.99 -11.16
C ARG A 416 20.78 27.79 -10.86
N LYS A 417 21.60 28.05 -11.88
CA LYS A 417 22.82 28.87 -11.74
C LYS A 417 22.52 30.34 -11.41
N THR A 418 21.41 30.88 -11.91
CA THR A 418 21.04 32.28 -11.64
C THR A 418 20.49 32.47 -10.23
N ARG A 419 19.72 31.49 -9.72
CA ARG A 419 19.16 31.52 -8.36
C ARG A 419 20.24 31.40 -7.28
N LYS A 420 21.19 30.47 -7.45
CA LYS A 420 22.38 30.37 -6.59
C LYS A 420 23.25 31.63 -6.55
N LYS A 421 23.23 32.48 -7.59
CA LYS A 421 23.91 33.78 -7.58
C LYS A 421 23.12 34.85 -6.82
N ARG A 422 21.80 34.75 -6.75
CA ARG A 422 20.95 35.68 -5.99
C ARG A 422 20.92 35.39 -4.50
N ASP A 423 21.04 34.12 -4.10
CA ASP A 423 21.04 33.74 -2.67
C ASP A 423 22.41 33.92 -1.99
N VAL A 424 23.45 34.32 -2.76
CA VAL A 424 24.82 34.61 -2.29
C VAL A 424 25.14 36.12 -2.35
N MET A 425 24.22 36.94 -2.87
CA MET A 425 24.21 38.40 -2.71
C MET A 425 23.23 38.78 -1.61
#